data_AF-A0A5J4TB60-F1
#
_entry.id   AF-A0A5J4TB60-F1
#
_cell.length_a   1.000
_cell.length_b   1.000
_cell.length_c   1.000
_cell.angle_alpha   90.00
_cell.angle_beta   90.00
_cell.angle_gamma   90.00
#
_symmetry.space_group_name_H-M   'P 1'
#
loop_
_entity.id
_entity.type
_entity.pdbx_description
1 polymer ?
#
loop_
_entity_poly.entity_id
_entity_poly.type
_entity_poly.pdbx_seq_one_letter_code
_entity_poly.pdbx_strand_id
1 'polypeptide(L)'
;SQWVISRNCSFENIQVSGINGSIISETMLGSGTSLRIENTNISECKTIAERARGAAINFGIERGKENFYFSDVTFPKASIAQDTQGEKNIKWDNVIFIRADDLTERLPNSNKIHFADDTNSGWKYAGSDRLTKEIPLYYLWHKYSSDTVHVTSDTNEIDGIAGGRNVLYCGREEYPCETLVYGYKQFDELKPSHTFVIHKTVNLVEQIILAKSITFSSYKPLSQAEIHVDRAAQIDAKSISNPDPEVKFNRIKILIENDLNDTTSPLITASGNNTSIIVRKCNITKSYQDERYILKNWRQ
;
A
#
# COMPACT_ATOMS: atom_id res chain seq x y z
N SER A 1 3.48 33.90 6.39
CA SER A 1 4.42 32.76 6.35
C SER A 1 5.73 33.24 5.75
N GLN A 2 6.87 32.85 6.33
CA GLN A 2 8.18 33.09 5.71
C GLN A 2 8.45 31.94 4.74
N TRP A 3 8.71 32.28 3.47
CA TRP A 3 9.14 31.32 2.47
C TRP A 3 10.67 31.30 2.43
N VAL A 4 11.27 30.13 2.56
CA VAL A 4 12.62 29.88 2.07
C VAL A 4 12.48 29.53 0.61
N ILE A 5 12.95 30.43 -0.25
CA ILE A 5 12.86 30.32 -1.70
C ILE A 5 14.27 30.07 -2.24
N SER A 6 14.49 28.88 -2.81
CA SER A 6 15.69 28.57 -3.60
C SER A 6 15.32 28.56 -5.07
N ARG A 7 15.91 29.46 -5.85
CA ARG A 7 15.67 29.57 -7.30
C ARG A 7 16.99 29.63 -8.03
N ASN A 8 17.13 28.83 -9.09
CA ASN A 8 18.33 28.83 -9.94
C ASN A 8 19.62 28.58 -9.13
N CYS A 9 19.55 27.73 -8.11
CA CYS A 9 20.70 27.38 -7.26
C CYS A 9 21.33 26.07 -7.71
N SER A 10 22.63 25.88 -7.42
CA SER A 10 23.29 24.58 -7.51
C SER A 10 23.86 24.21 -6.14
N PHE A 11 23.48 23.04 -5.63
CA PHE A 11 24.07 22.44 -4.44
C PHE A 11 24.93 21.26 -4.89
N GLU A 12 26.24 21.37 -4.68
CA GLU A 12 27.23 20.39 -5.15
C GLU A 12 28.22 20.05 -4.04
N ASN A 13 28.59 18.77 -3.93
CA ASN A 13 29.63 18.27 -3.02
C ASN A 13 29.43 18.59 -1.53
N ILE A 14 28.17 18.66 -1.09
CA ILE A 14 27.87 18.94 0.32
C ILE A 14 27.91 17.63 1.11
N GLN A 15 28.75 17.60 2.14
CA GLN A 15 28.88 16.50 3.08
C GLN A 15 28.48 16.95 4.48
N VAL A 16 27.58 16.18 5.09
CA VAL A 16 27.10 16.44 6.46
C VAL A 16 27.47 15.26 7.35
N SER A 17 28.10 15.53 8.50
CA SER A 17 28.55 14.53 9.47
C SER A 17 27.81 14.68 10.80
N GLY A 18 27.41 13.57 11.42
CA GLY A 18 26.85 13.55 12.78
C GLY A 18 25.37 13.94 12.91
N ILE A 19 24.65 14.16 11.81
CA ILE A 19 23.18 14.37 11.79
C ILE A 19 22.49 13.54 10.72
N ASN A 20 21.22 13.17 10.97
CA ASN A 20 20.38 12.37 10.06
C ASN A 20 19.72 13.23 8.98
N GLY A 21 20.38 13.41 7.83
CA GLY A 21 19.94 14.33 6.76
C GLY A 21 20.01 15.79 7.27
N SER A 22 20.27 16.85 6.50
CA SER A 22 20.12 17.13 5.08
C SER A 22 20.84 18.46 4.81
N ILE A 23 20.95 18.87 3.56
CA ILE A 23 21.38 20.23 3.18
C ILE A 23 20.26 21.23 3.50
N ILE A 24 19.02 20.78 3.39
CA ILE A 24 17.81 21.54 3.67
C ILE A 24 16.93 20.68 4.57
N SER A 25 16.66 21.16 5.79
CA SER A 25 15.75 20.52 6.74
C SER A 25 14.84 21.53 7.41
N GLU A 26 13.58 21.17 7.66
CA GLU A 26 12.65 21.99 8.45
C GLU A 26 13.23 22.35 9.82
N THR A 27 13.97 21.43 10.46
CA THR A 27 14.61 21.68 11.76
C THR A 27 15.66 22.81 11.71
N MET A 28 16.27 23.05 10.54
CA MET A 28 17.19 24.18 10.33
C MET A 28 16.44 25.50 10.06
N LEU A 29 15.18 25.42 9.64
CA LEU A 29 14.40 26.56 9.15
C LEU A 29 13.38 27.08 10.16
N GLY A 30 13.10 26.35 11.24
CA GLY A 30 12.15 26.75 12.29
C GLY A 30 10.69 26.43 11.97
N SER A 31 9.85 26.35 13.02
CA SER A 31 8.44 25.99 12.88
C SER A 31 7.65 27.10 12.14
N GLY A 32 6.94 26.72 11.08
CA GLY A 32 6.12 27.67 10.28
C GLY A 32 6.76 28.16 8.99
N THR A 33 7.94 27.65 8.64
CA THR A 33 8.60 27.96 7.38
C THR A 33 7.97 27.20 6.21
N SER A 34 7.72 27.90 5.11
CA SER A 34 7.31 27.34 3.83
C SER A 34 8.54 27.20 2.93
N LEU A 35 8.65 26.12 2.16
CA LEU A 35 9.78 25.84 1.28
C LEU A 35 9.33 25.80 -0.17
N ARG A 36 9.98 26.63 -1.00
CA ARG A 36 9.80 26.66 -2.45
C ARG A 36 11.15 26.49 -3.11
N ILE A 37 11.34 25.37 -3.81
CA ILE A 37 12.59 25.09 -4.53
C ILE A 37 12.25 24.97 -6.02
N GLU A 38 12.88 25.81 -6.83
CA GLU A 38 12.62 25.89 -8.27
C GLU A 38 13.94 25.93 -9.07
N ASN A 39 13.96 25.32 -10.25
CA ASN A 39 15.10 25.37 -11.19
C ASN A 39 16.45 25.09 -10.51
N THR A 40 16.50 24.11 -9.61
CA THR A 40 17.65 23.88 -8.72
C THR A 40 18.27 22.52 -9.02
N ASN A 41 19.59 22.47 -9.11
CA ASN A 41 20.35 21.22 -9.28
C ASN A 41 20.94 20.79 -7.94
N ILE A 42 20.76 19.52 -7.57
CA ILE A 42 21.31 18.92 -6.34
C ILE A 42 22.12 17.69 -6.71
N SER A 43 23.44 17.78 -6.56
CA SER A 43 24.40 16.79 -7.07
C SER A 43 25.44 16.42 -6.01
N GLU A 44 25.83 15.15 -5.96
CA GLU A 44 26.96 14.64 -5.14
C GLU A 44 26.85 14.97 -3.63
N CYS A 45 25.62 15.12 -3.14
CA CYS A 45 25.29 15.43 -1.74
C CYS A 45 25.26 14.15 -0.88
N LYS A 46 25.96 14.14 0.26
CA LYS A 46 26.16 12.94 1.09
C LYS A 46 25.92 13.21 2.59
N THR A 47 25.35 12.23 3.28
CA THR A 47 25.25 12.20 4.75
C THR A 47 26.09 11.03 5.28
N ILE A 48 26.85 11.25 6.34
CA ILE A 48 27.60 10.20 7.05
C ILE A 48 27.12 10.15 8.50
N ALA A 49 26.37 9.10 8.89
CA ALA A 49 26.02 8.82 10.28
C ALA A 49 25.70 7.34 10.49
N GLU A 50 25.90 6.83 11.72
CA GLU A 50 25.65 5.42 12.11
C GLU A 50 24.19 4.97 11.93
N ARG A 51 23.25 5.91 11.88
CA ARG A 51 21.81 5.68 11.64
C ARG A 51 21.21 6.73 10.68
N ALA A 52 22.02 7.24 9.74
CA ALA A 52 21.61 8.27 8.79
C ALA A 52 20.40 7.81 7.96
N ARG A 53 19.34 8.63 7.90
CA ARG A 53 18.31 8.56 6.85
C ARG A 53 18.76 9.55 5.78
N GLY A 54 19.30 9.03 4.69
CA GLY A 54 20.26 9.67 3.81
C GLY A 54 19.81 10.78 2.87
N ALA A 55 18.71 11.45 3.17
CA ALA A 55 18.16 12.45 2.27
C ALA A 55 18.98 13.74 2.21
N ALA A 56 19.37 14.13 1.00
CA ALA A 56 19.87 15.47 0.70
C ALA A 56 18.85 16.55 1.10
N ILE A 57 17.55 16.21 1.02
CA ILE A 57 16.43 17.02 1.53
C ILE A 57 15.54 16.17 2.44
N ASN A 58 15.44 16.54 3.72
CA ASN A 58 14.54 15.94 4.69
C ASN A 58 13.53 16.99 5.14
N PHE A 59 12.28 16.84 4.75
CA PHE A 59 11.28 17.86 5.00
C PHE A 59 10.12 17.31 5.83
N GLY A 60 9.70 18.05 6.85
CA GLY A 60 8.47 17.80 7.59
C GLY A 60 7.37 18.76 7.15
N ILE A 61 6.18 18.22 6.91
CA ILE A 61 4.97 18.96 6.61
C ILE A 61 4.04 18.79 7.82
N GLU A 62 3.94 19.83 8.65
CA GLU A 62 3.06 19.82 9.81
C GLU A 62 1.58 19.95 9.43
N ARG A 63 0.71 19.48 10.33
CA ARG A 63 -0.76 19.54 10.18
C ARG A 63 -1.26 20.98 9.99
N GLY A 64 -2.07 21.20 8.96
CA GLY A 64 -2.67 22.50 8.63
C GLY A 64 -1.78 23.51 7.90
N LYS A 65 -0.55 23.14 7.47
CA LYS A 65 0.37 24.06 6.79
C LYS A 65 0.50 23.77 5.29
N GLU A 66 0.27 24.78 4.43
CA GLU A 66 0.57 24.73 2.98
C GLU A 66 1.99 25.26 2.72
N ASN A 67 3.00 24.41 2.90
CA ASN A 67 4.37 24.88 3.09
C ASN A 67 5.39 24.27 2.12
N PHE A 68 4.98 23.69 0.98
CA PHE A 68 5.91 22.97 0.12
C PHE A 68 5.63 23.07 -1.37
N TYR A 69 6.66 23.35 -2.17
CA TYR A 69 6.59 23.40 -3.63
C TYR A 69 7.92 23.05 -4.29
N PHE A 70 7.88 22.17 -5.30
CA PHE A 70 8.98 21.89 -6.22
C PHE A 70 8.60 22.24 -7.66
N SER A 71 9.53 22.80 -8.43
CA SER A 71 9.44 22.90 -9.89
C SER A 71 10.83 22.77 -10.48
N ASP A 72 11.01 21.94 -11.50
CA ASP A 72 12.25 21.83 -12.26
C ASP A 72 13.51 21.60 -11.39
N VAL A 73 13.37 20.74 -10.38
CA VAL A 73 14.48 20.33 -9.51
C VAL A 73 15.07 19.03 -10.03
N THR A 74 16.38 19.01 -10.28
CA THR A 74 17.07 17.83 -10.80
C THR A 74 18.08 17.26 -9.80
N PHE A 75 18.26 15.93 -9.85
CA PHE A 75 19.16 15.18 -8.98
C PHE A 75 20.19 14.39 -9.80
N PRO A 76 21.05 15.05 -10.61
CA PRO A 76 21.85 14.40 -11.65
C PRO A 76 22.87 13.41 -11.11
N LYS A 77 23.32 13.57 -9.85
CA LYS A 77 24.22 12.63 -9.16
C LYS A 77 24.02 12.63 -7.64
N ALA A 78 22.79 12.84 -7.18
CA ALA A 78 22.54 12.77 -5.74
C ALA A 78 22.80 11.32 -5.28
N SER A 79 23.87 11.13 -4.50
CA SER A 79 24.30 9.82 -4.04
C SER A 79 24.04 9.70 -2.55
N ILE A 80 23.08 8.85 -2.21
CA ILE A 80 23.11 7.86 -1.13
C ILE A 80 23.97 8.20 0.09
N ALA A 81 23.35 8.33 1.27
CA ALA A 81 24.10 8.28 2.52
C ALA A 81 24.84 6.96 2.66
N GLN A 82 26.06 7.03 3.13
CA GLN A 82 26.82 5.85 3.53
C GLN A 82 26.83 5.83 5.04
N ASP A 83 26.84 4.64 5.62
CA ASP A 83 27.23 4.55 7.03
C ASP A 83 28.68 5.01 7.21
N THR A 84 29.13 5.12 8.46
CA THR A 84 30.50 5.52 8.80
C THR A 84 31.59 4.59 8.23
N GLN A 85 31.21 3.44 7.68
CA GLN A 85 32.06 2.39 7.12
C GLN A 85 32.01 2.35 5.58
N GLY A 86 31.15 3.15 4.94
CA GLY A 86 31.01 3.24 3.49
C GLY A 86 30.00 2.25 2.89
N GLU A 87 29.31 1.44 3.71
CA GLU A 87 28.31 0.49 3.22
C GLU A 87 27.00 1.21 2.82
N LYS A 88 26.38 0.74 1.74
CA LYS A 88 25.12 1.27 1.19
C LYS A 88 23.95 0.52 1.83
N ASN A 89 22.96 1.23 2.36
CA ASN A 89 21.72 0.63 2.84
C ASN A 89 20.53 1.10 2.00
N ILE A 90 20.08 0.27 1.06
CA ILE A 90 19.10 0.61 0.02
C ILE A 90 17.82 1.29 0.56
N LYS A 91 17.43 1.07 1.82
CA LYS A 91 16.25 1.70 2.45
C LYS A 91 16.53 3.07 3.08
N TRP A 92 17.77 3.32 3.49
CA TRP A 92 18.22 4.58 4.08
C TRP A 92 18.92 5.49 3.05
N ASP A 93 19.04 5.04 1.81
CA ASP A 93 19.79 5.63 0.72
C ASP A 93 18.95 6.60 -0.16
N ASN A 94 18.00 7.31 0.45
CA ASN A 94 17.02 8.13 -0.28
C ASN A 94 17.61 9.52 -0.53
N VAL A 95 17.34 10.15 -1.67
CA VAL A 95 17.76 11.53 -2.00
C VAL A 95 16.82 12.56 -1.37
N ILE A 96 15.53 12.23 -1.33
CA ILE A 96 14.50 13.02 -0.67
C ILE A 96 13.79 12.14 0.35
N PHE A 97 13.54 12.68 1.54
CA PHE A 97 12.64 12.12 2.51
C PHE A 97 11.58 13.14 2.94
N ILE A 98 10.30 12.83 2.74
CA ILE A 98 9.19 13.71 3.15
C ILE A 98 8.42 13.07 4.31
N ARG A 99 8.30 13.79 5.42
CA ARG A 99 7.40 13.47 6.53
C ARG A 99 6.17 14.34 6.44
N ALA A 100 4.98 13.76 6.54
CA ALA A 100 3.73 14.50 6.52
C ALA A 100 2.75 13.96 7.58
N ASP A 101 1.69 14.70 7.86
CA ASP A 101 0.53 14.19 8.59
C ASP A 101 -0.27 13.16 7.78
N ASP A 102 -0.41 13.40 6.46
CA ASP A 102 -0.94 12.47 5.47
C ASP A 102 -0.23 12.70 4.12
N LEU A 103 0.56 11.74 3.63
CA LEU A 103 1.32 11.93 2.39
C LEU A 103 0.41 12.09 1.16
N THR A 104 -0.73 11.40 1.13
CA THR A 104 -1.62 11.38 -0.04
C THR A 104 -2.34 12.72 -0.16
N GLU A 105 -2.81 13.28 0.95
CA GLU A 105 -3.45 14.61 0.97
C GLU A 105 -2.44 15.74 0.73
N ARG A 106 -1.19 15.59 1.20
CA ARG A 106 -0.17 16.64 1.10
C ARG A 106 0.57 16.67 -0.22
N LEU A 107 0.62 15.56 -0.93
CA LEU A 107 1.24 15.45 -2.24
C LEU A 107 0.24 15.01 -3.33
N PRO A 108 -0.92 15.70 -3.48
CA PRO A 108 -2.03 15.21 -4.30
C PRO A 108 -1.75 15.30 -5.81
N ASN A 109 -0.78 16.12 -6.21
CA ASN A 109 -0.52 16.48 -7.59
C ASN A 109 0.91 16.07 -8.00
N SER A 110 1.03 14.95 -8.73
CA SER A 110 2.30 14.45 -9.26
C SER A 110 3.04 15.47 -10.12
N ASN A 111 2.32 16.30 -10.87
CA ASN A 111 2.90 17.33 -11.76
C ASN A 111 3.69 18.43 -11.05
N LYS A 112 3.58 18.56 -9.71
CA LYS A 112 4.38 19.48 -8.90
C LYS A 112 5.66 18.82 -8.36
N ILE A 113 5.91 17.58 -8.72
CA ILE A 113 6.98 16.76 -8.17
C ILE A 113 7.63 16.02 -9.33
N HIS A 114 8.79 16.51 -9.80
CA HIS A 114 9.45 15.98 -11.00
C HIS A 114 9.82 14.49 -10.94
N PHE A 115 9.87 13.91 -9.74
CA PHE A 115 10.12 12.49 -9.55
C PHE A 115 8.86 11.64 -9.34
N ALA A 116 7.67 12.23 -9.45
CA ALA A 116 6.43 11.49 -9.29
C ALA A 116 6.25 10.41 -10.37
N ASP A 117 6.74 10.66 -11.59
CA ASP A 117 6.63 9.75 -12.74
C ASP A 117 7.80 8.76 -12.86
N ASP A 118 8.81 8.85 -11.98
CA ASP A 118 9.95 7.93 -11.97
C ASP A 118 9.57 6.61 -11.27
N THR A 119 8.87 5.73 -11.99
CA THR A 119 8.44 4.42 -11.50
C THR A 119 9.57 3.48 -11.12
N ASN A 120 10.79 3.79 -11.57
CA ASN A 120 12.02 3.04 -11.27
C ASN A 120 12.86 3.70 -10.17
N SER A 121 12.38 4.82 -9.60
CA SER A 121 13.07 5.51 -8.50
C SER A 121 13.26 4.63 -7.28
N GLY A 122 12.40 3.61 -7.09
CA GLY A 122 12.45 2.75 -5.91
C GLY A 122 12.42 3.59 -4.64
N TRP A 123 13.38 3.36 -3.74
CA TRP A 123 13.49 4.14 -2.50
C TRP A 123 14.19 5.49 -2.66
N LYS A 124 14.75 5.83 -3.83
CA LYS A 124 15.46 7.11 -4.08
C LYS A 124 14.66 8.33 -3.61
N TYR A 125 13.33 8.28 -3.69
CA TYR A 125 12.46 9.26 -3.07
C TYR A 125 11.49 8.52 -2.16
N ALA A 126 11.54 8.83 -0.87
CA ALA A 126 10.72 8.14 0.13
C ALA A 126 10.00 9.14 1.03
N GLY A 127 8.97 8.67 1.71
CA GLY A 127 8.33 9.46 2.74
C GLY A 127 7.63 8.59 3.76
N SER A 128 7.16 9.20 4.83
CA SER A 128 6.30 8.53 5.82
C SER A 128 5.25 9.52 6.33
N ASP A 129 4.11 9.01 6.78
CA ASP A 129 3.14 9.80 7.53
C ASP A 129 2.72 9.09 8.82
N ARG A 130 1.70 9.60 9.51
CA ARG A 130 1.18 9.00 10.76
C ARG A 130 0.68 7.57 10.57
N LEU A 131 0.32 7.23 9.34
CA LEU A 131 -0.56 6.14 8.97
C LEU A 131 0.17 5.10 8.11
N THR A 132 1.15 5.54 7.34
CA THR A 132 1.97 4.77 6.43
C THR A 132 3.38 4.75 6.99
N LYS A 133 3.98 3.56 6.98
CA LYS A 133 5.43 3.44 7.14
C LYS A 133 6.17 4.26 6.09
N GLU A 134 7.49 4.23 6.17
CA GLU A 134 8.31 4.66 5.05
C GLU A 134 7.85 3.96 3.78
N ILE A 135 7.59 4.73 2.72
CA ILE A 135 7.09 4.27 1.43
C ILE A 135 7.85 4.98 0.30
N PRO A 136 8.15 4.30 -0.81
CA PRO A 136 8.54 4.97 -2.05
C PRO A 136 7.51 6.00 -2.47
N LEU A 137 7.90 7.27 -2.66
CA LEU A 137 6.94 8.34 -2.95
C LEU A 137 6.20 8.11 -4.27
N TYR A 138 6.83 7.49 -5.27
CA TYR A 138 6.17 7.24 -6.55
C TYR A 138 4.90 6.36 -6.42
N TYR A 139 4.80 5.55 -5.37
CA TYR A 139 3.60 4.76 -5.06
C TYR A 139 2.36 5.62 -4.85
N LEU A 140 2.50 6.85 -4.33
CA LEU A 140 1.37 7.75 -4.08
C LEU A 140 0.56 8.06 -5.36
N TRP A 141 1.17 7.96 -6.53
CA TRP A 141 0.55 8.28 -7.82
C TRP A 141 0.37 7.08 -8.75
N HIS A 142 0.90 5.91 -8.38
CA HIS A 142 0.89 4.73 -9.23
C HIS A 142 0.04 3.63 -8.62
N LYS A 143 -1.03 3.29 -9.34
CA LYS A 143 -1.90 2.17 -8.98
C LYS A 143 -1.09 0.87 -8.96
N TYR A 144 -1.26 0.08 -7.90
CA TYR A 144 -0.74 -1.28 -7.87
C TYR A 144 -1.56 -2.18 -8.82
N SER A 145 -0.86 -3.02 -9.58
CA SER A 145 -1.48 -3.97 -10.49
C SER A 145 -0.70 -5.28 -10.45
N SER A 146 -1.34 -6.37 -10.04
CA SER A 146 -0.72 -7.69 -9.92
C SER A 146 -1.77 -8.80 -10.03
N ASP A 147 -1.34 -10.05 -10.20
CA ASP A 147 -2.21 -11.22 -10.00
C ASP A 147 -2.38 -11.57 -8.52
N THR A 148 -1.56 -11.01 -7.64
CA THR A 148 -1.55 -11.26 -6.20
C THR A 148 -1.79 -9.95 -5.47
N VAL A 149 -2.81 -9.90 -4.61
CA VAL A 149 -3.19 -8.71 -3.85
C VAL A 149 -3.31 -9.07 -2.37
N HIS A 150 -2.59 -8.34 -1.55
CA HIS A 150 -2.60 -8.49 -0.09
C HIS A 150 -3.69 -7.63 0.54
N VAL A 151 -4.42 -8.19 1.52
CA VAL A 151 -5.53 -7.51 2.20
C VAL A 151 -5.53 -7.77 3.70
N THR A 152 -6.03 -6.81 4.47
CA THR A 152 -6.33 -6.95 5.91
C THR A 152 -7.27 -5.86 6.36
N SER A 153 -8.18 -6.16 7.27
CA SER A 153 -9.00 -5.14 7.92
C SER A 153 -8.38 -4.58 9.20
N ASP A 154 -7.19 -5.05 9.60
CA ASP A 154 -6.45 -4.42 10.68
C ASP A 154 -5.76 -3.15 10.16
N THR A 155 -6.12 -2.00 10.70
CA THR A 155 -5.58 -0.69 10.31
C THR A 155 -4.30 -0.34 11.07
N ASN A 156 -3.88 -1.17 12.02
CA ASN A 156 -2.64 -1.03 12.75
C ASN A 156 -1.50 -1.83 12.11
N GLU A 157 -0.28 -1.45 12.43
CA GLU A 157 0.90 -2.21 12.03
C GLU A 157 0.95 -3.57 12.74
N ILE A 158 1.22 -4.64 11.98
CA ILE A 158 1.43 -5.99 12.51
C ILE A 158 2.69 -6.58 11.88
N ASP A 159 3.60 -7.13 12.69
CA ASP A 159 4.80 -7.85 12.24
C ASP A 159 5.65 -7.07 11.21
N GLY A 160 5.68 -5.75 11.32
CA GLY A 160 6.44 -4.90 10.40
C GLY A 160 5.70 -4.51 9.11
N ILE A 161 4.49 -5.00 8.89
CA ILE A 161 3.62 -4.68 7.74
C ILE A 161 2.66 -3.55 8.12
N ALA A 162 2.47 -2.58 7.22
CA ALA A 162 1.54 -1.48 7.46
C ALA A 162 0.09 -2.00 7.57
N GLY A 163 -0.73 -1.31 8.36
CA GLY A 163 -2.16 -1.61 8.42
C GLY A 163 -2.85 -1.41 7.06
N GLY A 164 -3.98 -2.09 6.87
CA GLY A 164 -4.77 -2.05 5.66
C GLY A 164 -5.26 -0.64 5.33
N ARG A 165 -5.10 -0.22 4.07
CA ARG A 165 -5.58 1.08 3.56
C ARG A 165 -6.10 0.98 2.14
N ASN A 166 -7.23 1.63 1.85
CA ASN A 166 -7.76 1.72 0.49
C ASN A 166 -7.17 2.92 -0.27
N VAL A 167 -5.93 2.76 -0.76
CA VAL A 167 -5.15 3.79 -1.47
C VAL A 167 -4.58 3.21 -2.77
N LEU A 168 -4.12 4.05 -3.71
CA LEU A 168 -3.69 3.60 -5.05
C LEU A 168 -2.63 2.49 -5.01
N TYR A 169 -1.68 2.57 -4.08
CA TYR A 169 -0.58 1.63 -3.96
C TYR A 169 -0.85 0.41 -3.09
N CYS A 170 -2.06 0.28 -2.53
CA CYS A 170 -2.36 -0.86 -1.68
C CYS A 170 -2.42 -2.15 -2.48
N GLY A 171 -2.29 -3.28 -1.78
CA GLY A 171 -2.31 -4.62 -2.37
C GLY A 171 -0.94 -5.27 -2.42
N ARG A 172 0.10 -4.52 -2.07
CA ARG A 172 1.46 -5.03 -1.86
C ARG A 172 1.55 -5.73 -0.51
N GLU A 173 2.53 -6.63 -0.36
CA GLU A 173 2.77 -7.33 0.91
C GLU A 173 2.95 -6.38 2.10
N GLU A 174 3.78 -5.36 1.94
CA GLU A 174 4.07 -4.36 2.97
C GLU A 174 2.96 -3.31 3.17
N TYR A 175 2.07 -3.17 2.17
CA TYR A 175 0.99 -2.17 2.11
C TYR A 175 -0.32 -2.84 1.65
N PRO A 176 -0.94 -3.68 2.49
CA PRO A 176 -2.16 -4.38 2.13
C PRO A 176 -3.34 -3.41 1.94
N CYS A 177 -4.31 -3.79 1.10
CA CYS A 177 -5.59 -3.08 1.02
C CYS A 177 -6.46 -3.38 2.24
N GLU A 178 -7.32 -2.43 2.63
CA GLU A 178 -8.19 -2.60 3.80
C GLU A 178 -9.36 -3.55 3.54
N THR A 179 -9.87 -3.55 2.30
CA THR A 179 -11.10 -4.25 1.90
C THR A 179 -10.87 -5.13 0.68
N LEU A 180 -11.64 -6.23 0.59
CA LEU A 180 -11.63 -7.12 -0.57
C LEU A 180 -12.11 -6.42 -1.84
N VAL A 181 -13.14 -5.58 -1.78
CA VAL A 181 -13.66 -4.88 -2.96
C VAL A 181 -12.66 -3.87 -3.51
N TYR A 182 -12.00 -3.10 -2.66
CA TYR A 182 -10.95 -2.20 -3.13
C TYR A 182 -9.73 -2.98 -3.63
N GLY A 183 -9.34 -4.05 -2.92
CA GLY A 183 -8.27 -4.94 -3.35
C GLY A 183 -8.54 -5.60 -4.70
N TYR A 184 -9.79 -5.97 -5.00
CA TYR A 184 -10.17 -6.56 -6.28
C TYR A 184 -9.90 -5.61 -7.45
N LYS A 185 -10.07 -4.30 -7.22
CA LYS A 185 -9.73 -3.27 -8.21
C LYS A 185 -8.23 -3.19 -8.49
N GLN A 186 -7.36 -3.74 -7.63
CA GLN A 186 -5.90 -3.75 -7.82
C GLN A 186 -5.41 -4.96 -8.62
N PHE A 187 -6.28 -5.89 -8.99
CA PHE A 187 -5.86 -6.98 -9.85
C PHE A 187 -5.60 -6.53 -11.29
N ASP A 188 -4.61 -7.14 -11.92
CA ASP A 188 -4.35 -7.02 -13.35
C ASP A 188 -5.45 -7.78 -14.12
N GLU A 189 -6.31 -7.04 -14.84
CA GLU A 189 -7.44 -7.57 -15.59
C GLU A 189 -7.01 -8.51 -16.74
N LEU A 190 -5.76 -8.39 -17.20
CA LEU A 190 -5.19 -9.25 -18.23
C LEU A 190 -4.89 -10.66 -17.70
N LYS A 191 -4.83 -10.84 -16.38
CA LYS A 191 -4.55 -12.14 -15.76
C LYS A 191 -5.83 -12.98 -15.67
N PRO A 192 -5.75 -14.28 -16.00
CA PRO A 192 -6.92 -15.17 -16.00
C PRO A 192 -7.32 -15.62 -14.58
N SER A 193 -6.40 -15.51 -13.62
CA SER A 193 -6.58 -15.93 -12.24
C SER A 193 -5.91 -14.96 -11.28
N HIS A 194 -6.53 -14.76 -10.14
CA HIS A 194 -6.14 -13.81 -9.10
C HIS A 194 -5.99 -14.49 -7.75
N THR A 195 -5.15 -13.93 -6.88
CA THR A 195 -4.93 -14.42 -5.52
C THR A 195 -5.06 -13.29 -4.52
N PHE A 196 -6.03 -13.41 -3.61
CA PHE A 196 -6.04 -12.63 -2.38
C PHE A 196 -5.17 -13.31 -1.33
N VAL A 197 -4.24 -12.54 -0.76
CA VAL A 197 -3.42 -12.94 0.39
C VAL A 197 -3.89 -12.18 1.63
N ILE A 198 -4.57 -12.87 2.53
CA ILE A 198 -5.20 -12.24 3.71
C ILE A 198 -4.22 -12.26 4.88
N HIS A 199 -3.86 -11.06 5.38
CA HIS A 199 -3.08 -10.91 6.59
C HIS A 199 -4.02 -10.93 7.79
N LYS A 200 -4.02 -12.09 8.48
CA LYS A 200 -4.78 -12.37 9.71
C LYS A 200 -6.30 -12.33 9.57
N THR A 201 -6.90 -11.19 9.23
CA THR A 201 -8.35 -11.00 9.15
C THR A 201 -8.71 -10.01 8.04
N VAL A 202 -9.83 -10.24 7.35
CA VAL A 202 -10.48 -9.25 6.48
C VAL A 202 -12.00 -9.33 6.63
N ASN A 203 -12.66 -8.18 6.58
CA ASN A 203 -14.11 -8.07 6.66
C ASN A 203 -14.71 -8.07 5.25
N LEU A 204 -15.68 -8.95 5.03
CA LEU A 204 -16.55 -8.98 3.86
C LEU A 204 -17.88 -8.34 4.27
N VAL A 205 -18.03 -7.04 3.96
CA VAL A 205 -19.19 -6.22 4.36
C VAL A 205 -20.16 -5.93 3.21
N GLU A 206 -19.76 -6.27 1.99
CA GLU A 206 -20.52 -6.03 0.76
C GLU A 206 -20.33 -7.17 -0.24
N GLN A 207 -21.17 -7.20 -1.28
CA GLN A 207 -21.07 -8.20 -2.34
C GLN A 207 -19.84 -7.93 -3.22
N ILE A 208 -19.04 -8.97 -3.47
CA ILE A 208 -17.97 -8.95 -4.46
C ILE A 208 -18.36 -9.80 -5.67
N ILE A 209 -18.41 -9.18 -6.85
CA ILE A 209 -18.70 -9.86 -8.12
C ILE A 209 -17.36 -10.19 -8.80
N LEU A 210 -17.10 -11.48 -8.95
CA LEU A 210 -15.89 -12.02 -9.54
C LEU A 210 -16.11 -12.25 -11.04
N ALA A 211 -15.21 -11.66 -11.84
CA ALA A 211 -15.14 -11.84 -13.29
C ALA A 211 -14.00 -12.79 -13.71
N LYS A 212 -13.12 -13.16 -12.76
CA LYS A 212 -11.96 -14.04 -12.95
C LYS A 212 -11.89 -15.10 -11.85
N SER A 213 -11.15 -16.17 -12.10
CA SER A 213 -10.88 -17.20 -11.08
C SER A 213 -10.09 -16.58 -9.92
N ILE A 214 -10.43 -16.94 -8.69
CA ILE A 214 -9.82 -16.34 -7.50
C ILE A 214 -9.40 -17.37 -6.45
N THR A 215 -8.26 -17.14 -5.83
CA THR A 215 -7.78 -17.91 -4.67
C THR A 215 -7.70 -16.99 -3.46
N PHE A 216 -8.38 -17.34 -2.37
CA PHE A 216 -8.19 -16.72 -1.06
C PHE A 216 -7.20 -17.57 -0.26
N SER A 217 -6.07 -16.99 0.13
CA SER A 217 -5.02 -17.67 0.88
C SER A 217 -4.62 -16.89 2.13
N SER A 218 -4.31 -17.59 3.21
CA SER A 218 -3.63 -16.99 4.37
C SER A 218 -2.22 -16.52 3.98
N TYR A 219 -1.82 -15.35 4.49
CA TYR A 219 -0.44 -14.84 4.37
C TYR A 219 0.57 -15.75 5.06
N LYS A 220 0.25 -16.23 6.28
CA LYS A 220 1.16 -17.10 7.04
C LYS A 220 0.93 -18.57 6.65
N PRO A 221 1.94 -19.29 6.13
CA PRO A 221 1.76 -20.65 5.61
C PRO A 221 1.25 -21.68 6.62
N LEU A 222 1.43 -21.42 7.92
CA LEU A 222 1.06 -22.32 9.00
C LEU A 222 -0.20 -21.87 9.78
N SER A 223 -0.66 -20.63 9.61
CA SER A 223 -1.82 -20.08 10.32
C SER A 223 -3.02 -19.95 9.39
N GLN A 224 -4.23 -20.02 9.95
CA GLN A 224 -5.43 -19.66 9.21
C GLN A 224 -5.62 -18.14 9.26
N ALA A 225 -5.96 -17.55 8.12
CA ALA A 225 -6.49 -16.19 8.06
C ALA A 225 -8.02 -16.24 8.12
N GLU A 226 -8.64 -15.17 8.60
CA GLU A 226 -10.07 -15.10 8.83
C GLU A 226 -10.74 -14.16 7.81
N ILE A 227 -11.89 -14.58 7.27
CA ILE A 227 -12.83 -13.71 6.57
C ILE A 227 -14.04 -13.55 7.48
N HIS A 228 -14.27 -12.35 7.98
CA HIS A 228 -15.44 -12.02 8.80
C HIS A 228 -16.52 -11.48 7.88
N VAL A 229 -17.63 -12.20 7.78
CA VAL A 229 -18.75 -11.85 6.91
C VAL A 229 -19.78 -11.12 7.75
N ASP A 230 -20.08 -9.88 7.38
CA ASP A 230 -21.12 -9.08 8.02
C ASP A 230 -22.41 -9.09 7.16
N ARG A 231 -23.56 -9.17 7.83
CA ARG A 231 -24.90 -9.06 7.22
C ARG A 231 -25.07 -9.99 6.00
N ALA A 232 -25.54 -9.45 4.87
CA ALA A 232 -25.87 -10.13 3.62
C ALA A 232 -24.72 -10.12 2.60
N ALA A 233 -23.47 -9.93 3.03
CA ALA A 233 -22.33 -9.89 2.12
C ALA A 233 -22.07 -11.26 1.45
N GLN A 234 -21.66 -11.25 0.19
CA GLN A 234 -21.57 -12.44 -0.65
C GLN A 234 -20.37 -12.39 -1.60
N ILE A 235 -19.87 -13.57 -1.96
CA ILE A 235 -18.91 -13.75 -3.06
C ILE A 235 -19.68 -14.32 -4.25
N ASP A 236 -19.86 -13.53 -5.30
CA ASP A 236 -20.59 -13.92 -6.49
C ASP A 236 -19.65 -14.22 -7.66
N ALA A 237 -19.57 -15.48 -8.06
CA ALA A 237 -18.74 -16.00 -9.14
C ALA A 237 -19.54 -16.34 -10.42
N LYS A 238 -20.80 -15.89 -10.55
CA LYS A 238 -21.65 -16.19 -11.73
C LYS A 238 -21.14 -15.56 -13.03
N SER A 239 -20.35 -14.49 -12.93
CA SER A 239 -19.90 -13.69 -14.09
C SER A 239 -18.48 -13.99 -14.56
N ILE A 240 -17.86 -15.08 -14.09
CA ILE A 240 -16.48 -15.39 -14.46
C ILE A 240 -16.40 -15.79 -15.94
N SER A 241 -15.61 -15.06 -16.72
CA SER A 241 -15.48 -15.22 -18.17
C SER A 241 -14.44 -16.27 -18.61
N ASN A 242 -13.97 -17.13 -17.69
CA ASN A 242 -12.94 -18.14 -17.92
C ASN A 242 -13.60 -19.45 -18.38
N PRO A 243 -13.04 -20.22 -19.33
CA PRO A 243 -13.54 -21.55 -19.68
C PRO A 243 -13.70 -22.51 -18.50
N ASP A 244 -12.84 -22.41 -17.47
CA ASP A 244 -12.93 -23.21 -16.24
C ASP A 244 -12.80 -22.31 -15.00
N PRO A 245 -13.88 -21.64 -14.58
CA PRO A 245 -13.82 -20.68 -13.49
C PRO A 245 -13.72 -21.35 -12.12
N GLU A 246 -12.78 -20.88 -11.28
CA GLU A 246 -12.50 -21.50 -9.98
C GLU A 246 -12.44 -20.48 -8.83
N VAL A 247 -13.12 -20.78 -7.73
CA VAL A 247 -12.98 -20.06 -6.45
C VAL A 247 -12.34 -20.99 -5.43
N LYS A 248 -11.15 -20.64 -4.93
CA LYS A 248 -10.37 -21.48 -4.01
C LYS A 248 -10.21 -20.83 -2.64
N PHE A 249 -10.36 -21.63 -1.58
CA PHE A 249 -10.01 -21.22 -0.22
C PHE A 249 -8.90 -22.11 0.31
N ASN A 250 -7.78 -21.50 0.69
CA ASN A 250 -6.61 -22.18 1.23
C ASN A 250 -6.26 -21.65 2.62
N ARG A 251 -6.48 -22.47 3.66
CA ARG A 251 -6.23 -22.09 5.06
C ARG A 251 -6.96 -20.81 5.47
N ILE A 252 -8.23 -20.73 5.10
CA ILE A 252 -9.11 -19.63 5.47
C ILE A 252 -10.12 -20.13 6.50
N LYS A 253 -10.42 -19.32 7.51
CA LYS A 253 -11.54 -19.51 8.41
C LYS A 253 -12.58 -18.46 8.09
N ILE A 254 -13.81 -18.86 7.82
CA ILE A 254 -14.90 -17.92 7.53
C ILE A 254 -15.75 -17.80 8.78
N LEU A 255 -15.80 -16.61 9.34
CA LEU A 255 -16.66 -16.24 10.46
C LEU A 255 -17.86 -15.50 9.90
N ILE A 256 -19.07 -15.88 10.32
CA ILE A 256 -20.29 -15.17 9.93
C ILE A 256 -20.82 -14.48 11.18
N GLU A 257 -20.76 -13.15 11.19
CA GLU A 257 -21.12 -12.31 12.31
C GLU A 257 -22.50 -11.68 12.06
N ASN A 258 -23.39 -11.83 13.05
CA ASN A 258 -24.80 -11.40 13.05
C ASN A 258 -25.72 -12.16 12.08
N ASP A 259 -27.03 -12.10 12.36
CA ASP A 259 -28.06 -12.71 11.52
C ASP A 259 -27.90 -12.25 10.08
N LEU A 260 -27.48 -13.17 9.20
CA LEU A 260 -27.87 -13.15 7.81
C LEU A 260 -29.41 -13.10 7.82
N ASN A 261 -29.99 -11.89 7.84
CA ASN A 261 -31.44 -11.69 7.75
C ASN A 261 -32.03 -12.38 6.52
N ASP A 262 -31.17 -12.74 5.57
CA ASP A 262 -31.44 -13.63 4.47
C ASP A 262 -30.71 -14.98 4.67
N THR A 263 -31.38 -15.92 5.33
CA THR A 263 -30.91 -17.32 5.46
C THR A 263 -31.03 -18.12 4.16
N THR A 264 -31.51 -17.51 3.08
CA THR A 264 -31.78 -18.20 1.80
C THR A 264 -30.71 -17.93 0.75
N SER A 265 -29.99 -16.82 0.86
CA SER A 265 -28.90 -16.47 -0.06
C SER A 265 -27.60 -17.21 0.29
N PRO A 266 -26.95 -17.89 -0.67
CA PRO A 266 -25.66 -18.54 -0.43
C PRO A 266 -24.57 -17.50 -0.16
N LEU A 267 -23.69 -17.77 0.80
CA LEU A 267 -22.49 -16.94 1.05
C LEU A 267 -21.61 -16.84 -0.21
N ILE A 268 -21.51 -17.95 -0.94
CA ILE A 268 -20.73 -18.06 -2.18
C ILE A 268 -21.66 -18.62 -3.24
N THR A 269 -21.87 -17.85 -4.31
CA THR A 269 -22.64 -18.29 -5.47
C THR A 269 -21.73 -18.53 -6.66
N ALA A 270 -21.90 -19.68 -7.31
CA ALA A 270 -21.22 -20.03 -8.55
C ALA A 270 -22.24 -20.65 -9.52
N SER A 271 -22.20 -20.24 -10.80
CA SER A 271 -23.03 -20.83 -11.85
C SER A 271 -22.29 -20.83 -13.18
N GLY A 272 -22.46 -21.88 -13.98
CA GLY A 272 -21.85 -22.05 -15.29
C GLY A 272 -21.27 -23.46 -15.44
N ASN A 273 -21.23 -23.98 -16.68
CA ASN A 273 -21.01 -25.40 -16.97
C ASN A 273 -19.72 -25.99 -16.36
N ASN A 274 -18.68 -25.17 -16.17
CA ASN A 274 -17.37 -25.60 -15.67
C ASN A 274 -16.93 -24.89 -14.38
N THR A 275 -17.86 -24.27 -13.63
CA THR A 275 -17.48 -23.55 -12.40
C THR A 275 -17.25 -24.49 -11.22
N SER A 276 -16.16 -24.29 -10.49
CA SER A 276 -15.89 -25.06 -9.26
C SER A 276 -15.53 -24.17 -8.06
N ILE A 277 -16.00 -24.60 -6.88
CA ILE A 277 -15.56 -24.07 -5.59
C ILE A 277 -14.69 -25.15 -4.95
N ILE A 278 -13.40 -24.85 -4.74
CA ILE A 278 -12.44 -25.80 -4.16
C ILE A 278 -12.04 -25.31 -2.77
N VAL A 279 -12.33 -26.13 -1.77
CA VAL A 279 -12.09 -25.79 -0.37
C VAL A 279 -10.98 -26.67 0.18
N ARG A 280 -9.86 -26.07 0.62
CA ARG A 280 -8.72 -26.77 1.24
C ARG A 280 -8.42 -26.17 2.61
N LYS A 281 -8.56 -26.98 3.67
CA LYS A 281 -8.28 -26.57 5.07
C LYS A 281 -9.09 -25.33 5.49
N CYS A 282 -10.38 -25.30 5.15
CA CYS A 282 -11.29 -24.24 5.54
C CYS A 282 -12.13 -24.64 6.76
N ASN A 283 -12.41 -23.69 7.65
CA ASN A 283 -13.37 -23.85 8.74
C ASN A 283 -14.43 -22.75 8.64
N ILE A 284 -15.71 -23.12 8.61
CA ILE A 284 -16.83 -22.17 8.57
C ILE A 284 -17.52 -22.24 9.93
N THR A 285 -17.50 -21.13 10.68
CA THR A 285 -18.10 -21.06 12.02
C THR A 285 -19.08 -19.90 12.11
N LYS A 286 -20.27 -20.19 12.65
CA LYS A 286 -21.30 -19.21 13.01
C LYS A 286 -21.19 -18.89 14.49
N SER A 287 -21.47 -17.65 14.90
CA SER A 287 -21.42 -17.26 16.32
C SER A 287 -22.62 -17.71 17.17
N TYR A 288 -23.68 -18.33 16.60
CA TYR A 288 -24.83 -18.89 17.36
C TYR A 288 -25.52 -20.09 16.66
N GLN A 289 -26.21 -20.93 17.45
CA GLN A 289 -26.87 -22.19 17.06
C GLN A 289 -28.14 -21.96 16.21
N ASP A 290 -28.07 -22.13 14.89
CA ASP A 290 -29.10 -22.80 14.07
C ASP A 290 -28.74 -22.83 12.56
N GLU A 291 -29.29 -23.83 11.87
CA GLU A 291 -28.75 -24.68 10.79
C GLU A 291 -28.28 -24.11 9.43
N ARG A 292 -27.36 -24.91 8.82
CA ARG A 292 -27.03 -25.19 7.38
C ARG A 292 -26.61 -24.04 6.43
N TYR A 293 -25.32 -24.02 6.09
CA TYR A 293 -24.80 -23.34 4.88
C TYR A 293 -24.71 -24.32 3.70
N ILE A 294 -25.23 -23.91 2.55
CA ILE A 294 -25.11 -24.67 1.32
C ILE A 294 -24.10 -23.95 0.42
N LEU A 295 -22.91 -24.54 0.25
CA LEU A 295 -22.09 -24.27 -0.93
C LEU A 295 -22.84 -24.85 -2.14
N LYS A 296 -23.67 -24.04 -2.80
CA LYS A 296 -24.42 -24.49 -3.98
C LYS A 296 -23.55 -24.35 -5.21
N ASN A 297 -23.16 -25.49 -5.77
CA ASN A 297 -22.68 -25.55 -7.15
C ASN A 297 -23.90 -25.82 -8.05
N TRP A 298 -24.32 -24.84 -8.85
CA TRP A 298 -25.45 -25.04 -9.77
C TRP A 298 -24.94 -25.67 -11.06
N ARG A 299 -25.09 -26.99 -11.17
CA ARG A 299 -25.03 -27.69 -12.47
C ARG A 299 -26.42 -27.61 -13.10
N GLN A 300 -26.56 -26.91 -14.22
CA GLN A 300 -27.66 -27.09 -15.16
C GLN A 300 -27.13 -27.85 -16.36
#